data_AF-A0A066Z426-F1
#
_entry.id   AF-A0A066Z426-F1
#
_cell.length_a   1.000
_cell.length_b   1.000
_cell.length_c   1.000
_cell.angle_alpha   90.00
_cell.angle_beta   90.00
_cell.angle_gamma   90.00
#
_symmetry.space_group_name_H-M   'P 1'
#
loop_
_entity.id
_entity.type
_entity.pdbx_description
1 polymer ?
#
loop_
_entity_poly.entity_id
_entity_poly.type
_entity_poly.pdbx_seq_one_letter_code
_entity_poly.pdbx_strand_id
1 'polypeptide(L)' 'MIGRTAPNWHTVFHLPTYAPDLNPTEGVWSLVRRGIGNLTAADLGQITPAVKRRLKRIQYRPDLVDGRFIGTGLSFDLAR' A
#
# COMPACT_ATOMS: atom_id res chain seq x y z
N MET A 1 13.76 -3.60 13.23
CA MET A 1 13.67 -2.35 12.45
C MET A 1 14.34 -1.25 13.25
N ILE A 2 15.29 -0.51 12.66
CA ILE A 2 15.91 0.64 13.33
C ILE A 2 15.29 1.89 12.70
N GLY A 3 14.43 2.58 13.45
CA GLY A 3 13.87 3.87 13.05
C GLY A 3 14.89 4.96 13.34
N ARG A 4 15.29 5.74 12.33
CA ARG A 4 16.00 7.00 12.56
C ARG A 4 14.96 8.12 12.56
N THR A 5 14.96 8.91 13.62
CA THR A 5 14.14 10.12 13.74
C THR A 5 14.69 11.17 12.78
N ALA A 6 13.94 11.47 11.72
CA ALA A 6 14.13 12.66 10.91
C ALA A 6 13.45 13.85 11.62
N PRO A 7 13.35 15.07 11.06
CA PRO A 7 12.64 16.18 11.70
C PRO A 7 11.27 15.75 12.22
N ASN A 8 10.76 16.41 13.27
CA ASN A 8 9.53 16.11 14.04
C ASN A 8 8.23 15.83 13.25
N TRP A 9 8.24 15.93 11.93
CA TRP A 9 7.12 15.68 11.03
C TRP A 9 7.29 14.41 10.16
N HIS A 10 8.43 13.70 10.23
CA HIS A 10 8.66 12.51 9.40
C HIS A 10 9.38 11.37 10.15
N THR A 11 8.75 10.20 10.19
CA THR A 11 9.36 8.95 10.68
C THR A 11 9.78 8.09 9.50
N VAL A 12 11.05 7.70 9.43
CA VAL A 12 11.58 6.85 8.35
C VAL A 12 11.83 5.44 8.87
N PHE A 13 11.22 4.45 8.22
CA PHE A 13 11.42 3.03 8.50
C PHE A 13 12.38 2.41 7.48
N HIS A 14 13.50 1.86 7.96
CA HIS A 14 14.41 1.08 7.12
C HIS A 14 13.97 -0.38 7.05
N LEU A 15 13.69 -0.85 5.83
CA LEU A 15 13.38 -2.24 5.52
C LEU A 15 14.69 -3.01 5.23
N PRO A 16 14.77 -4.30 5.60
CA PRO A 16 15.88 -5.16 5.18
C PRO A 16 15.95 -5.25 3.64
N THR A 17 17.15 -5.45 3.10
CA THR A 17 17.32 -5.74 1.67
C THR A 17 16.49 -6.96 1.28
N TYR A 18 15.72 -6.85 0.20
CA TYR A 18 14.90 -7.94 -0.35
C TYR A 18 13.82 -8.48 0.62
N ALA A 19 13.10 -7.60 1.31
CA ALA A 19 11.95 -7.98 2.14
C ALA A 19 10.62 -7.47 1.53
N PRO A 20 10.15 -8.04 0.39
CA PRO A 20 8.91 -7.60 -0.25
C PRO A 20 7.68 -7.81 0.64
N ASP A 21 7.69 -8.85 1.48
CA ASP A 21 6.60 -9.14 2.42
C ASP A 21 6.42 -8.03 3.48
N LEU A 22 7.49 -7.28 3.77
CA LEU A 22 7.47 -6.16 4.70
C LEU A 22 7.19 -4.81 4.02
N ASN A 23 7.19 -4.74 2.68
CA ASN A 23 6.89 -3.51 1.95
C ASN A 23 5.37 -3.30 1.88
N PRO A 24 4.80 -2.28 2.54
CA PRO A 24 3.36 -2.04 2.54
C PRO A 24 2.83 -1.73 1.13
N THR A 25 3.66 -1.12 0.28
CA THR A 25 3.32 -0.82 -1.13
C THR A 25 3.03 -2.10 -1.91
N GLU A 26 3.77 -3.19 -1.69
CA GLU A 26 3.54 -4.48 -2.36
C GLU A 26 2.17 -5.06 -1.97
N GLY A 27 1.76 -4.80 -0.73
CA GLY A 27 0.45 -5.14 -0.23
C GLY A 27 -0.71 -4.44 -0.90
N VAL A 28 -0.63 -3.11 -0.97
CA VAL A 28 -1.61 -2.29 -1.69
C VAL A 28 -1.64 -2.69 -3.16
N TRP A 29 -0.48 -2.97 -3.75
CA TRP A 29 -0.36 -3.42 -5.12
C TRP A 29 -1.05 -4.77 -5.38
N SER A 30 -0.95 -5.72 -4.45
CA SER A 30 -1.71 -6.98 -4.50
C SER A 30 -3.23 -6.76 -4.51
N LEU A 31 -3.74 -5.81 -3.71
CA LEU A 31 -5.17 -5.45 -3.70
C LEU A 31 -5.65 -4.79 -4.98
N VAL A 32 -4.78 -4.02 -5.63
CA VAL A 32 -5.03 -3.43 -6.95
C VAL A 32 -5.09 -4.53 -8.00
N ARG A 33 -4.06 -5.38 -8.09
CA ARG A 33 -3.97 -6.50 -9.04
C ARG A 33 -5.18 -7.44 -8.94
N ARG A 34 -5.58 -7.83 -7.72
CA ARG A 34 -6.79 -8.65 -7.50
C ARG A 34 -8.08 -7.97 -7.99
N GLY A 35 -8.13 -6.64 -7.94
CA GLY A 35 -9.31 -5.87 -8.35
C GLY A 35 -9.40 -5.58 -9.85
N ILE A 36 -8.31 -5.72 -10.59
CA ILE A 36 -8.23 -5.48 -12.04
C ILE A 36 -7.86 -6.73 -12.84
N GLY A 37 -7.58 -7.86 -12.18
CA GLY A 37 -7.12 -9.09 -12.85
C GLY A 37 -8.10 -9.67 -13.86
N ASN A 38 -9.39 -9.32 -13.75
CA ASN A 38 -10.43 -9.72 -14.69
C ASN A 38 -10.73 -8.66 -15.77
N LEU A 39 -9.93 -7.58 -15.84
CA LEU A 39 -10.09 -6.53 -16.83
C LEU A 39 -9.40 -6.94 -18.13
N THR A 40 -10.19 -7.27 -19.15
CA THR A 40 -9.71 -7.37 -20.54
C THR A 40 -9.61 -5.97 -21.14
N ALA A 41 -8.56 -5.25 -20.78
CA ALA A 41 -8.24 -3.96 -21.36
C ALA A 41 -7.51 -4.15 -22.70
N ALA A 42 -7.96 -3.47 -23.74
CA ALA A 42 -7.30 -3.50 -25.06
C ALA A 42 -6.03 -2.64 -25.11
N ASP A 43 -5.91 -1.65 -24.22
CA ASP A 43 -4.78 -0.72 -24.17
C ASP A 43 -4.58 -0.08 -22.77
N LEU A 44 -3.47 0.65 -22.61
CA LEU A 44 -3.09 1.35 -21.37
C LEU A 44 -4.09 2.45 -20.97
N GLY A 45 -4.78 3.06 -21.93
CA GLY A 45 -5.85 4.04 -21.76
C GLY A 45 -7.07 3.46 -21.04
N GLN A 46 -7.30 2.15 -21.12
CA GLN A 46 -8.34 1.45 -20.34
C GLN A 46 -7.83 0.97 -18.97
N ILE A 47 -6.55 0.59 -18.86
CA ILE A 47 -5.95 0.14 -17.58
C ILE A 47 -5.82 1.29 -16.59
N THR A 48 -5.34 2.45 -17.04
CA THR A 48 -5.10 3.62 -16.19
C THR A 48 -6.32 4.06 -15.36
N PRO A 49 -7.51 4.28 -15.95
CA PRO A 49 -8.69 4.65 -15.18
C PRO A 49 -9.15 3.52 -14.25
N ALA A 50 -8.99 2.25 -14.62
CA ALA A 50 -9.34 1.11 -13.77
C ALA A 50 -8.45 1.04 -12.52
N VAL A 51 -7.13 1.23 -12.67
CA VAL A 51 -6.17 1.31 -11.57
C VAL A 51 -6.51 2.50 -10.67
N LYS A 52 -6.72 3.70 -11.24
CA LYS A 52 -7.09 4.90 -10.46
C LYS A 52 -8.38 4.70 -9.68
N ARG A 53 -9.42 4.14 -10.29
CA ARG A 53 -10.70 3.84 -9.62
C ARG A 53 -10.53 2.81 -8.51
N ARG A 54 -9.66 1.81 -8.70
CA ARG A 54 -9.38 0.80 -7.67
C ARG A 54 -8.62 1.40 -6.49
N LEU A 55 -7.57 2.18 -6.75
CA LEU A 55 -6.83 2.91 -5.72
C LEU A 55 -7.76 3.83 -4.92
N LYS A 56 -8.63 4.60 -5.60
CA LYS A 56 -9.59 5.47 -4.93
C LYS A 56 -10.57 4.69 -4.03
N ARG A 57 -11.01 3.50 -4.44
CA ARG A 57 -11.84 2.61 -3.58
C ARG A 57 -11.08 2.06 -2.36
N ILE A 58 -9.79 1.76 -2.52
CA ILE A 58 -8.93 1.30 -1.41
C ILE A 58 -8.74 2.47 -0.42
N GLN A 59 -8.50 3.68 -0.92
CA GLN A 59 -8.36 4.88 -0.10
C GLN A 59 -9.60 5.18 0.77
N TYR A 60 -10.81 4.90 0.27
CA TYR A 60 -12.05 5.07 1.04
C TYR A 60 -12.37 3.91 2.01
N ARG A 61 -11.51 2.88 2.09
CA ARG A 61 -11.68 1.74 3.00
C ARG A 61 -10.41 1.56 3.84
N PRO A 62 -10.18 2.44 4.83
CA PRO A 62 -8.97 2.44 5.64
C PRO A 62 -8.70 1.07 6.29
N ASP A 63 -9.74 0.34 6.70
CA ASP A 63 -9.59 -1.01 7.28
C ASP A 63 -8.83 -2.01 6.37
N LEU A 64 -8.98 -1.88 5.04
CA LEU A 64 -8.26 -2.72 4.06
C LEU A 64 -6.78 -2.35 3.95
N VAL A 65 -6.48 -1.08 4.20
CA VAL A 65 -5.14 -0.53 4.20
C VAL A 65 -4.45 -0.93 5.50
N ASP A 66 -5.11 -0.71 6.65
CA ASP A 66 -4.62 -1.03 7.98
C ASP A 66 -4.35 -2.53 8.14
N GLY A 67 -5.26 -3.38 7.66
CA GLY A 67 -5.07 -4.84 7.64
C GLY A 67 -3.80 -5.28 6.91
N ARG A 68 -3.30 -4.47 5.95
CA ARG A 68 -2.05 -4.75 5.26
C ARG A 68 -0.81 -4.19 5.97
N PHE A 69 -0.94 -3.12 6.75
CA PHE A 69 0.12 -2.57 7.59
C PHE A 69 0.36 -3.39 8.86
N ILE A 70 -0.69 -4.00 9.43
CA ILE A 70 -0.58 -4.87 10.62
C ILE A 70 0.36 -6.06 10.33
N GLY A 71 0.26 -6.68 9.15
CA GLY A 71 1.10 -7.81 8.77
C GLY A 71 2.58 -7.47 8.55
N THR A 72 2.94 -6.18 8.39
CA THR A 72 4.31 -5.73 8.19
C THR A 72 4.96 -5.16 9.45
N GLY A 73 4.21 -5.06 10.57
CA GLY A 73 4.67 -4.41 11.79
C GLY A 73 4.82 -2.89 11.68
N LEU A 74 4.31 -2.29 10.59
CA LEU A 74 4.35 -0.85 10.31
C LEU A 74 3.01 -0.17 10.64
N SER A 75 2.35 -0.61 11.71
CA SER A 75 1.06 -0.03 12.10
C SER A 75 1.26 1.44 12.48
N PHE A 76 0.53 2.33 11.80
CA PHE A 76 0.39 3.70 12.27
C PHE A 76 -0.46 3.65 13.53
N ASP A 77 0.15 3.94 14.67
CA ASP A 77 -0.59 4.16 15.91
C ASP A 77 -1.51 5.37 15.66
N LEU A 78 -2.80 5.14 15.39
CA LEU A 78 -3.82 6.20 15.29
C LEU A 78 -4.18 6.75 16.69
N ALA A 79 -3.17 6.88 17.56
CA ALA A 79 -3.30 7.33 18.93
C ALA A 79 -2.16 8.28 19.34
N ARG A 80 -1.91 9.33 18.55
CA ARG A 80 -1.63 10.68 19.10
C ARG A 80 -1.72 11.79 18.09
#